data_AF-A0AAP0IGT6-F1
#
_entry.id   AF-A0AAP0IGT6-F1
#
_cell.length_a   1.000
_cell.length_b   1.000
_cell.length_c   1.000
_cell.angle_alpha   90.00
_cell.angle_beta   90.00
_cell.angle_gamma   90.00
#
_symmetry.space_group_name_H-M   'P 1'
#
loop_
_entity.id
_entity.type
_entity.pdbx_description
1 polymer ?
#
loop_
_entity_poly.entity_id
_entity_poly.type
_entity_poly.pdbx_seq_one_letter_code
_entity_poly.pdbx_strand_id
1 'polypeptide(L)'
;MNYRRKGIVFTEYGSYWRNIRKLCSLELLTNSKIETYKHMRKEEVGNLIEVLKGAADARKAVCLSEMVEKVVEVMLFRMIFGFKVGRFRFKPIITEMLELVGAFNVGDYVPFPAPFDVQRLVPRMKAASKKYDEFLEKIIEEHIKDGKEQHGKARDFIHLMLSLMESDSTKGVKFGKDNIKAIILDVLGAGLDTSANAVNWAFPELLRYPKHMKRVQDELREVVGMDRMVEETDLPKLNYLNMVIKETMRLHPVAPLLVPHESVEDCTINGYFIPKKSRVLVNVWTIGRDPNVWSEDAEKFNPDRFIDVEVDIHGRDFQLIPFGSGRRICPGMNLGLLVVQLVLAQLLHCFTWELPDGVNPRNLDITEKFALTMSRANWKTALIVLISSLLRKKGKSTKPVLPQGPKGLPILGSLHMLGYLQHQDLHKLSRIYIYGLIMHIRLGLAPTIVVSSPEAAELFHKPHDLVFASRPYPHGTKYMSYSRKGIVFTDYGSYWRGKRKLCSLELLTNSKIETFRPMRKEEVGNLVDVLKGAADARKPVCFVEDMMFRMVFGFKDGRFDSSLSLLRGWNHYHEVGL
;
A
#
# COMPACT_ATOMS: atom_id res chain seq x y z
N MET A 1 -13.89 13.52 4.17
CA MET A 1 -13.99 13.52 2.71
C MET A 1 -14.51 12.17 2.18
N ASN A 2 -15.53 12.03 1.30
CA ASN A 2 -16.14 10.72 0.93
C ASN A 2 -15.69 10.17 -0.45
N TYR A 3 -14.77 9.22 -0.47
CA TYR A 3 -14.46 8.51 -1.71
C TYR A 3 -15.42 7.37 -2.06
N ARG A 4 -16.56 7.12 -1.37
CA ARG A 4 -17.65 6.17 -1.73
C ARG A 4 -17.26 4.90 -2.54
N ARG A 5 -16.25 4.12 -2.12
CA ARG A 5 -15.75 2.98 -2.92
C ARG A 5 -15.43 3.36 -4.38
N LYS A 6 -14.83 4.53 -4.58
CA LYS A 6 -14.46 5.07 -5.89
C LYS A 6 -13.06 4.63 -6.33
N GLY A 7 -12.30 3.98 -5.45
CA GLY A 7 -11.02 3.35 -5.80
C GLY A 7 -11.20 2.08 -6.64
N ILE A 8 -10.14 1.29 -6.75
CA ILE A 8 -10.07 0.03 -7.50
C ILE A 8 -10.02 -1.17 -6.54
N VAL A 9 -9.24 -1.05 -5.45
CA VAL A 9 -8.86 -2.20 -4.62
C VAL A 9 -10.06 -2.74 -3.84
N PHE A 10 -10.70 -1.90 -3.02
CA PHE A 10 -11.80 -2.33 -2.12
C PHE A 10 -13.21 -2.07 -2.69
N THR A 11 -13.29 -1.73 -3.97
CA THR A 11 -14.56 -1.43 -4.63
C THR A 11 -15.29 -2.73 -5.00
N GLU A 12 -16.60 -2.75 -4.73
CA GLU A 12 -17.47 -3.88 -5.04
C GLU A 12 -17.46 -4.20 -6.54
N TYR A 13 -17.55 -5.48 -6.88
CA TYR A 13 -17.52 -5.88 -8.27
C TYR A 13 -18.80 -5.42 -8.98
N GLY A 14 -18.64 -4.77 -10.13
CA GLY A 14 -19.76 -4.20 -10.88
C GLY A 14 -19.31 -3.44 -12.12
N SER A 15 -20.23 -2.76 -12.80
CA SER A 15 -19.92 -1.93 -13.98
C SER A 15 -18.92 -0.82 -13.65
N TYR A 16 -19.09 -0.14 -12.51
CA TYR A 16 -18.17 0.89 -12.04
C TYR A 16 -16.74 0.36 -11.90
N TRP A 17 -16.55 -0.73 -11.14
CA TRP A 17 -15.23 -1.32 -10.95
C TRP A 17 -14.60 -1.75 -12.28
N ARG A 18 -15.37 -2.40 -13.18
CA ARG A 18 -14.87 -2.81 -14.50
C ARG A 18 -14.38 -1.61 -15.32
N ASN A 19 -15.11 -0.50 -15.29
CA ASN A 19 -14.76 0.72 -16.02
C ASN A 19 -13.48 1.36 -15.47
N ILE A 20 -13.37 1.54 -14.15
CA ILE A 20 -12.18 2.10 -13.50
C ILE A 20 -10.97 1.17 -13.67
N ARG A 21 -11.16 -0.15 -13.50
CA ARG A 21 -10.10 -1.14 -13.73
C ARG A 21 -9.59 -1.07 -15.17
N LYS A 22 -10.49 -1.01 -16.15
CA LYS A 22 -10.14 -0.86 -17.56
C LYS A 22 -9.38 0.44 -17.81
N LEU A 23 -9.84 1.57 -17.26
CA LEU A 23 -9.20 2.87 -17.37
C LEU A 23 -7.76 2.82 -16.85
N CYS A 24 -7.54 2.37 -15.62
CA CYS A 24 -6.19 2.31 -15.05
C CYS A 24 -5.29 1.31 -15.80
N SER A 25 -5.85 0.20 -16.28
CA SER A 25 -5.08 -0.77 -17.07
C SER A 25 -4.64 -0.16 -18.41
N LEU A 26 -5.54 0.53 -19.13
CA LEU A 26 -5.25 1.11 -20.45
C LEU A 26 -4.34 2.35 -20.38
N GLU A 27 -4.56 3.22 -19.40
CA GLU A 27 -3.92 4.53 -19.38
C GLU A 27 -2.58 4.54 -18.66
N LEU A 28 -2.35 3.59 -17.76
CA LEU A 28 -1.14 3.56 -16.92
C LEU A 28 -0.34 2.26 -17.06
N LEU A 29 -1.02 1.11 -17.20
CA LEU A 29 -0.40 -0.20 -16.94
C LEU A 29 -0.32 -1.11 -18.16
N THR A 30 -0.53 -0.57 -19.37
CA THR A 30 -0.19 -1.29 -20.60
C THR A 30 1.31 -1.26 -20.84
N ASN A 31 1.84 -2.26 -21.55
CA ASN A 31 3.27 -2.31 -21.90
C ASN A 31 3.70 -1.04 -22.66
N SER A 32 2.86 -0.53 -23.57
CA SER A 32 3.14 0.71 -24.30
C SER A 32 3.25 1.94 -23.37
N LYS A 33 2.34 2.07 -22.39
CA LYS A 33 2.40 3.17 -21.41
C LYS A 33 3.58 3.02 -20.47
N ILE A 34 3.87 1.81 -20.00
CA ILE A 34 5.04 1.52 -19.16
C ILE A 34 6.33 1.91 -19.90
N GLU A 35 6.44 1.62 -21.20
CA GLU A 35 7.60 1.99 -22.04
C GLU A 35 7.80 3.51 -22.11
N THR A 36 6.74 4.32 -22.10
CA THR A 36 6.89 5.80 -22.11
C THR A 36 7.66 6.36 -20.91
N TYR A 37 7.73 5.60 -19.82
CA TYR A 37 8.47 5.97 -18.60
C TYR A 37 9.88 5.35 -18.54
N LYS A 38 10.35 4.65 -19.59
CA LYS A 38 11.66 3.99 -19.63
C LYS A 38 12.83 4.93 -19.37
N HIS A 39 12.85 6.10 -20.03
CA HIS A 39 13.91 7.08 -19.81
C HIS A 39 13.95 7.55 -18.35
N MET A 40 12.77 7.77 -17.74
CA MET A 40 12.67 8.15 -16.33
C MET A 40 13.24 7.06 -15.43
N ARG A 41 12.90 5.79 -15.66
CA ARG A 41 13.45 4.67 -14.88
C ARG A 41 14.96 4.54 -15.04
N LYS A 42 15.47 4.64 -16.28
CA LYS A 42 16.91 4.64 -16.57
C LYS A 42 17.65 5.74 -15.82
N GLU A 43 17.09 6.96 -15.81
CA GLU A 43 17.64 8.10 -15.06
C GLU A 43 17.68 7.81 -13.55
N GLU A 44 16.58 7.37 -12.94
CA GLU A 44 16.53 7.16 -11.48
C GLU A 44 17.38 5.98 -10.99
N VAL A 45 17.45 4.90 -11.78
CA VAL A 45 18.40 3.83 -11.50
C VAL A 45 19.83 4.32 -11.65
N GLY A 46 20.14 5.11 -12.69
CA GLY A 46 21.46 5.72 -12.85
C GLY A 46 21.84 6.56 -11.63
N ASN A 47 20.93 7.38 -11.12
CA ASN A 47 21.14 8.17 -9.90
C ASN A 47 21.43 7.29 -8.68
N LEU A 48 20.70 6.18 -8.51
CA LEU A 48 20.96 5.22 -7.44
C LEU A 48 22.37 4.63 -7.55
N ILE A 49 22.78 4.23 -8.75
CA ILE A 49 24.11 3.64 -8.99
C ILE A 49 25.22 4.66 -8.72
N GLU A 50 25.06 5.93 -9.11
CA GLU A 50 26.03 6.98 -8.79
C GLU A 50 26.17 7.22 -7.28
N VAL A 51 25.06 7.22 -6.53
CA VAL A 51 25.10 7.31 -5.06
C VAL A 51 25.84 6.12 -4.45
N LEU A 52 25.59 4.90 -4.96
CA LEU A 52 26.27 3.69 -4.49
C LEU A 52 27.75 3.67 -4.86
N LYS A 53 28.15 4.16 -6.04
CA LYS A 53 29.56 4.32 -6.42
C LYS A 53 30.30 5.23 -5.45
N GLY A 54 29.73 6.40 -5.15
CA GLY A 54 30.32 7.31 -4.17
C GLY A 54 30.45 6.70 -2.77
N ALA A 55 29.49 5.87 -2.35
CA ALA A 55 29.58 5.13 -1.09
C ALA A 55 30.65 4.03 -1.13
N ALA A 56 30.77 3.32 -2.26
CA ALA A 56 31.78 2.27 -2.47
C ALA A 56 33.21 2.85 -2.49
N ASP A 57 33.42 3.98 -3.18
CA ASP A 57 34.70 4.70 -3.21
C ASP A 57 35.11 5.17 -1.80
N ALA A 58 34.12 5.60 -1.00
CA ALA A 58 34.31 5.95 0.40
C ALA A 58 34.37 4.74 1.35
N ARG A 59 34.22 3.51 0.85
CA ARG A 59 34.12 2.25 1.61
C ARG A 59 33.10 2.33 2.75
N LYS A 60 31.98 3.00 2.50
CA LYS A 60 30.92 3.24 3.49
C LYS A 60 29.84 2.19 3.36
N ALA A 61 29.47 1.57 4.48
CA ALA A 61 28.29 0.70 4.56
C ALA A 61 27.01 1.48 4.23
N VAL A 62 26.11 0.84 3.48
CA VAL A 62 24.85 1.44 3.04
C VAL A 62 23.65 0.62 3.49
N CYS A 63 22.56 1.30 3.85
CA CYS A 63 21.27 0.64 4.05
C CYS A 63 20.57 0.49 2.69
N LEU A 64 20.74 -0.67 2.05
CA LEU A 64 20.21 -0.91 0.71
C LEU A 64 18.67 -0.79 0.67
N SER A 65 17.98 -1.21 1.73
CA SER A 65 16.52 -1.14 1.78
C SER A 65 15.99 0.29 1.69
N GLU A 66 16.61 1.25 2.38
CA GLU A 66 16.23 2.66 2.28
C GLU A 66 16.45 3.23 0.87
N MET A 67 17.56 2.84 0.23
CA MET A 67 17.90 3.29 -1.12
C MET A 67 16.95 2.71 -2.18
N VAL A 68 16.62 1.42 -2.06
CA VAL A 68 15.67 0.73 -2.94
C VAL A 68 14.27 1.32 -2.77
N GLU A 69 13.81 1.50 -1.53
CA GLU A 69 12.53 2.18 -1.28
C GLU A 69 12.51 3.58 -1.88
N LYS A 70 13.61 4.33 -1.77
CA LYS A 70 13.70 5.69 -2.29
C LYS A 70 13.62 5.73 -3.81
N VAL A 71 14.31 4.84 -4.52
CA VAL A 71 14.28 4.83 -5.99
C VAL A 71 12.89 4.44 -6.51
N VAL A 72 12.24 3.44 -5.90
CA VAL A 72 10.87 3.03 -6.25
C VAL A 72 9.88 4.16 -5.98
N GLU A 73 10.02 4.86 -4.85
CA GLU A 73 9.23 6.04 -4.51
C GLU A 73 9.35 7.12 -5.59
N VAL A 74 10.58 7.50 -5.97
CA VAL A 74 10.80 8.56 -6.95
C VAL A 74 10.24 8.17 -8.31
N MET A 75 10.40 6.92 -8.74
CA MET A 75 9.83 6.43 -10.00
C MET A 75 8.30 6.55 -10.03
N LEU A 76 7.62 6.08 -8.98
CA LEU A 76 6.16 6.14 -8.91
C LEU A 76 5.65 7.58 -8.82
N PHE A 77 6.32 8.44 -8.06
CA PHE A 77 5.91 9.84 -7.95
C PHE A 77 6.10 10.59 -9.26
N ARG A 78 7.20 10.37 -9.98
CA ARG A 78 7.37 10.97 -11.33
C ARG A 78 6.33 10.46 -12.32
N MET A 79 6.00 9.17 -12.26
CA MET A 79 4.99 8.58 -13.12
C MET A 79 3.59 9.18 -12.86
N ILE A 80 3.25 9.42 -11.59
CA ILE A 80 1.91 9.86 -11.18
C ILE A 80 1.75 11.39 -11.21
N PHE A 81 2.74 12.11 -10.68
CA PHE A 81 2.69 13.56 -10.43
C PHE A 81 3.58 14.38 -11.37
N GLY A 82 4.43 13.74 -12.17
CA GLY A 82 5.37 14.45 -13.04
C GLY A 82 6.58 15.08 -12.32
N PHE A 83 6.72 14.95 -10.99
CA PHE A 83 7.83 15.54 -10.22
C PHE A 83 8.44 14.60 -9.17
N LYS A 84 9.69 14.90 -8.75
CA LYS A 84 10.41 14.19 -7.67
C LYS A 84 9.96 14.68 -6.27
N VAL A 85 10.04 13.82 -5.26
CA VAL A 85 9.49 14.03 -3.88
C VAL A 85 10.26 15.08 -3.03
N GLY A 86 10.95 16.04 -3.64
CA GLY A 86 11.67 17.08 -2.91
C GLY A 86 10.77 18.14 -2.25
N ARG A 87 9.50 18.25 -2.67
CA ARG A 87 8.61 19.38 -2.30
C ARG A 87 7.70 19.10 -1.09
N PHE A 88 7.43 17.83 -0.74
CA PHE A 88 6.48 17.45 0.32
C PHE A 88 6.79 16.07 0.95
N ARG A 89 6.71 15.92 2.29
CA ARG A 89 6.84 14.62 2.99
C ARG A 89 5.55 13.80 2.88
N PHE A 90 5.30 13.19 1.71
CA PHE A 90 4.05 12.47 1.44
C PHE A 90 4.07 10.98 1.83
N LYS A 91 5.21 10.31 1.71
CA LYS A 91 5.38 8.89 2.07
C LYS A 91 4.80 8.54 3.46
N PRO A 92 5.09 9.28 4.55
CA PRO A 92 4.54 8.97 5.87
C PRO A 92 3.01 9.01 5.94
N ILE A 93 2.36 9.83 5.12
CA ILE A 93 0.89 9.90 5.05
C ILE A 93 0.34 8.64 4.38
N ILE A 94 0.96 8.20 3.28
CA ILE A 94 0.58 6.96 2.58
C ILE A 94 0.81 5.75 3.47
N THR A 95 1.97 5.66 4.12
CA THR A 95 2.32 4.57 5.04
C THR A 95 1.32 4.51 6.20
N GLU A 96 1.01 5.62 6.88
CA GLU A 96 0.00 5.65 7.94
C GLU A 96 -1.38 5.23 7.42
N MET A 97 -1.78 5.67 6.22
CA MET A 97 -3.07 5.28 5.62
C MET A 97 -3.12 3.77 5.35
N LEU A 98 -2.05 3.18 4.80
CA LEU A 98 -1.96 1.74 4.55
C LEU A 98 -1.95 0.93 5.86
N GLU A 99 -1.17 1.37 6.84
CA GLU A 99 -1.14 0.76 8.17
C GLU A 99 -2.52 0.75 8.82
N LEU A 100 -3.27 1.84 8.71
CA LEU A 100 -4.62 1.94 9.25
C LEU A 100 -5.64 1.07 8.49
N VAL A 101 -5.53 0.96 7.16
CA VAL A 101 -6.37 0.04 6.35
C VAL A 101 -6.08 -1.42 6.71
N GLY A 102 -4.80 -1.73 6.90
CA GLY A 102 -4.32 -3.04 7.29
C GLY A 102 -4.37 -3.29 8.80
N ALA A 103 -4.84 -2.36 9.63
CA ALA A 103 -4.88 -2.56 11.07
C ALA A 103 -6.01 -3.52 11.44
N PHE A 104 -5.76 -4.41 12.42
CA PHE A 104 -6.84 -5.14 13.07
C PHE A 104 -7.79 -4.15 13.73
N ASN A 105 -9.02 -4.04 13.22
CA ASN A 105 -10.07 -3.23 13.81
C ASN A 105 -11.17 -4.13 14.37
N VAL A 106 -11.39 -4.10 15.69
CA VAL A 106 -12.43 -4.89 16.37
C VAL A 106 -13.80 -4.65 15.72
N GLY A 107 -14.07 -3.43 15.23
CA GLY A 107 -15.31 -3.09 14.53
C GLY A 107 -15.52 -3.83 13.19
N ASP A 108 -14.46 -4.37 12.59
CA ASP A 108 -14.54 -5.18 11.36
C ASP A 108 -15.04 -6.61 11.64
N TYR A 109 -14.87 -7.08 12.87
CA TYR A 109 -15.15 -8.45 13.27
C TYR A 109 -16.32 -8.53 14.24
N VAL A 110 -16.51 -7.51 15.07
CA VAL A 110 -17.56 -7.41 16.07
C VAL A 110 -18.24 -6.03 15.91
N PRO A 111 -19.43 -5.96 15.29
CA PRO A 111 -20.07 -4.67 14.98
C PRO A 111 -20.54 -3.87 16.20
N PHE A 112 -20.87 -4.54 17.32
CA PHE A 112 -21.39 -3.89 18.54
C PHE A 112 -20.42 -2.86 19.17
N PRO A 113 -19.14 -3.17 19.41
CA PRO A 113 -18.16 -2.20 19.92
C PRO A 113 -17.70 -1.17 18.88
N ALA A 114 -18.04 -1.34 17.60
CA ALA A 114 -17.51 -0.52 16.51
C ALA A 114 -17.76 0.99 16.66
N PRO A 115 -18.94 1.47 17.17
CA PRO A 115 -19.17 2.90 17.41
C PRO A 115 -18.27 3.51 18.49
N PHE A 116 -17.76 2.70 19.43
CA PHE A 116 -16.95 3.18 20.55
C PHE A 116 -15.47 3.35 20.17
N ASP A 117 -15.04 2.81 19.03
CA ASP A 117 -13.66 2.87 18.55
C ASP A 117 -12.64 2.59 19.68
N VAL A 118 -12.79 1.42 20.31
CA VAL A 118 -11.98 1.00 21.48
C VAL A 118 -10.47 1.02 21.23
N GLN A 119 -10.04 0.99 19.96
CA GLN A 119 -8.63 1.05 19.54
C GLN A 119 -8.16 2.45 19.14
N ARG A 120 -9.05 3.46 19.18
CA ARG A 120 -8.79 4.84 18.74
C ARG A 120 -8.22 4.93 17.32
N LEU A 121 -8.64 4.04 16.42
CA LEU A 121 -8.19 4.02 15.02
C LEU A 121 -8.90 5.09 14.20
N VAL A 122 -10.15 5.43 14.55
CA VAL A 122 -10.98 6.36 13.78
C VAL A 122 -10.40 7.78 13.76
N PRO A 123 -9.95 8.38 14.88
CA PRO A 123 -9.27 9.68 14.85
C PRO A 123 -8.02 9.68 13.98
N ARG A 124 -7.19 8.63 14.06
CA ARG A 124 -5.97 8.49 13.23
C ARG A 124 -6.34 8.44 11.74
N MET A 125 -7.33 7.62 11.38
CA MET A 125 -7.86 7.51 10.02
C MET A 125 -8.37 8.84 9.48
N LYS A 126 -9.10 9.62 10.29
CA LYS A 126 -9.59 10.94 9.90
C LYS A 126 -8.44 11.94 9.70
N ALA A 127 -7.45 11.93 10.59
CA ALA A 127 -6.30 12.83 10.50
C ALA A 127 -5.44 12.53 9.25
N ALA A 128 -5.14 11.25 9.01
CA ALA A 128 -4.40 10.81 7.84
C ALA A 128 -5.16 11.10 6.54
N SER A 129 -6.48 10.83 6.51
CA SER A 129 -7.35 11.15 5.38
C SER A 129 -7.39 12.65 5.07
N LYS A 130 -7.43 13.51 6.10
CA LYS A 130 -7.41 14.97 5.92
C LYS A 130 -6.09 15.44 5.31
N LYS A 131 -4.94 14.99 5.84
CA LYS A 131 -3.61 15.33 5.29
C LYS A 131 -3.45 14.88 3.84
N TYR A 132 -3.93 13.67 3.53
CA TYR A 132 -3.93 13.12 2.18
C TYR A 132 -4.78 13.96 1.21
N ASP A 133 -5.99 14.34 1.65
CA ASP A 133 -6.91 15.16 0.88
C ASP A 133 -6.35 16.54 0.53
N GLU A 134 -5.88 17.28 1.55
CA GLU A 134 -5.31 18.62 1.39
C GLU A 134 -4.13 18.61 0.41
N PHE A 135 -3.28 17.58 0.52
CA PHE A 135 -2.16 17.40 -0.37
C PHE A 135 -2.59 17.17 -1.82
N LEU A 136 -3.50 16.22 -2.07
CA LEU A 136 -3.91 15.92 -3.44
C LEU A 136 -4.80 16.99 -4.05
N GLU A 137 -5.60 17.72 -3.27
CA GLU A 137 -6.34 18.86 -3.82
C GLU A 137 -5.37 19.88 -4.40
N LYS A 138 -4.32 20.25 -3.64
CA LYS A 138 -3.30 21.20 -4.08
C LYS A 138 -2.63 20.73 -5.38
N ILE A 139 -2.23 19.46 -5.46
CA ILE A 139 -1.59 18.91 -6.66
C ILE A 139 -2.54 18.94 -7.85
N ILE A 140 -3.79 18.49 -7.67
CA ILE A 140 -4.77 18.46 -8.75
C ILE A 140 -5.05 19.89 -9.25
N GLU A 141 -5.13 20.88 -8.35
CA GLU A 141 -5.29 22.29 -8.71
C GLU A 141 -4.08 22.83 -9.48
N GLU A 142 -2.86 22.50 -9.07
CA GLU A 142 -1.63 22.83 -9.79
C GLU A 142 -1.67 22.24 -11.22
N HIS A 143 -2.05 20.97 -11.39
CA HIS A 143 -2.14 20.33 -12.71
C HIS A 143 -3.26 20.90 -13.59
N ILE A 144 -4.40 21.29 -12.99
CA ILE A 144 -5.48 21.97 -13.74
C ILE A 144 -5.02 23.34 -14.25
N LYS A 145 -4.19 24.05 -13.48
CA LYS A 145 -3.64 25.34 -13.88
C LYS A 145 -2.60 25.16 -15.00
N ASP A 146 -1.64 24.25 -14.80
CA ASP A 146 -0.56 23.99 -15.75
C ASP A 146 -1.07 23.46 -17.10
N GLY A 147 -2.10 22.59 -17.07
CA GLY A 147 -2.72 22.02 -18.26
C GLY A 147 -3.42 23.05 -19.17
N LYS A 148 -3.77 24.23 -18.64
CA LYS A 148 -4.30 25.36 -19.44
C LYS A 148 -3.21 26.18 -20.11
N GLU A 149 -1.97 26.10 -19.61
CA GLU A 149 -0.86 26.96 -20.02
C GLU A 149 0.11 26.27 -20.98
N GLN A 150 0.07 24.93 -21.16
CA GLN A 150 1.07 24.19 -21.95
C GLN A 150 0.49 23.11 -22.87
N HIS A 151 0.39 23.42 -24.16
CA HIS A 151 0.27 22.41 -25.23
C HIS A 151 1.67 21.82 -25.53
N GLY A 152 1.93 20.57 -25.13
CA GLY A 152 3.08 19.80 -25.66
C GLY A 152 4.03 19.12 -24.65
N LYS A 153 3.82 19.22 -23.33
CA LYS A 153 4.61 18.45 -22.35
C LYS A 153 4.14 16.99 -22.23
N ALA A 154 5.07 16.11 -21.85
CA ALA A 154 4.76 14.73 -21.48
C ALA A 154 3.73 14.70 -20.35
N ARG A 155 2.57 14.08 -20.60
CA ARG A 155 1.46 14.02 -19.64
C ARG A 155 1.73 12.93 -18.61
N ASP A 156 1.79 13.30 -17.33
CA ASP A 156 1.74 12.35 -16.21
C ASP A 156 0.33 11.75 -16.03
N PHE A 157 0.20 10.85 -15.06
CA PHE A 157 -1.06 10.16 -14.80
C PHE A 157 -2.20 11.12 -14.39
N ILE A 158 -1.92 12.19 -13.63
CA ILE A 158 -2.96 13.16 -13.25
C ILE A 158 -3.49 13.89 -14.47
N HIS A 159 -2.60 14.33 -15.38
CA HIS A 159 -3.02 14.94 -16.64
C HIS A 159 -3.91 14.00 -17.47
N LEU A 160 -3.58 12.70 -17.52
CA LEU A 160 -4.42 11.70 -18.19
C LEU A 160 -5.79 11.59 -17.53
N MET A 161 -5.84 11.47 -16.20
CA MET A 161 -7.11 11.38 -15.45
C MET A 161 -7.98 12.64 -15.58
N LEU A 162 -7.37 13.83 -15.60
CA LEU A 162 -8.07 15.09 -15.82
C LEU A 162 -8.66 15.15 -17.24
N SER A 163 -7.90 14.75 -18.26
CA SER A 163 -8.42 14.71 -19.64
C SER A 163 -9.60 13.75 -19.79
N LEU A 164 -9.62 12.66 -19.02
CA LEU A 164 -10.72 11.70 -18.99
C LEU A 164 -11.95 12.22 -18.22
N MET A 165 -11.76 13.10 -17.22
CA MET A 165 -12.86 13.83 -16.60
C MET A 165 -13.56 14.77 -17.58
N GLU A 166 -12.82 15.33 -18.53
CA GLU A 166 -13.34 16.31 -19.51
C GLU A 166 -13.98 15.64 -20.73
N SER A 167 -13.56 14.42 -21.08
CA SER A 167 -14.11 13.65 -22.20
C SER A 167 -15.42 12.91 -21.83
N ASP A 168 -16.37 12.84 -22.76
CA ASP A 168 -17.62 12.04 -22.65
C ASP A 168 -17.38 10.50 -22.69
N SER A 169 -16.12 10.07 -22.65
CA SER A 169 -15.68 8.68 -22.82
C SER A 169 -16.03 7.77 -21.62
N THR A 170 -16.53 8.33 -20.52
CA THR A 170 -16.81 7.61 -19.28
C THR A 170 -18.12 6.81 -19.28
N LYS A 171 -18.82 6.69 -20.41
CA LYS A 171 -20.03 5.85 -20.61
C LYS A 171 -21.01 5.89 -19.41
N GLY A 172 -21.35 7.09 -18.94
CA GLY A 172 -22.33 7.28 -17.86
C GLY A 172 -21.82 7.14 -16.43
N VAL A 173 -20.51 6.97 -16.19
CA VAL A 173 -19.93 7.04 -14.83
C VAL A 173 -19.53 8.47 -14.51
N LYS A 174 -20.10 9.08 -13.46
CA LYS A 174 -19.64 10.37 -12.92
C LYS A 174 -18.22 10.22 -12.37
N PHE A 175 -17.23 10.56 -13.19
CA PHE A 175 -15.81 10.58 -12.84
C PHE A 175 -15.42 12.01 -12.44
N GLY A 176 -14.87 12.19 -11.24
CA GLY A 176 -14.47 13.52 -10.74
C GLY A 176 -13.23 13.46 -9.88
N LYS A 177 -12.84 14.61 -9.29
CA LYS A 177 -11.63 14.75 -8.45
C LYS A 177 -11.55 13.69 -7.35
N ASP A 178 -12.67 13.34 -6.72
CA ASP A 178 -12.73 12.27 -5.73
C ASP A 178 -12.25 10.90 -6.27
N ASN A 179 -12.62 10.57 -7.51
CA ASN A 179 -12.20 9.34 -8.15
C ASN A 179 -10.68 9.37 -8.41
N ILE A 180 -10.18 10.52 -8.90
CA ILE A 180 -8.74 10.74 -9.11
C ILE A 180 -7.96 10.48 -7.82
N LYS A 181 -8.36 11.13 -6.73
CA LYS A 181 -7.66 10.99 -5.45
C LYS A 181 -7.73 9.58 -4.87
N ALA A 182 -8.87 8.89 -5.02
CA ALA A 182 -9.01 7.51 -4.56
C ALA A 182 -8.14 6.53 -5.35
N ILE A 183 -8.05 6.71 -6.68
CA ILE A 183 -7.22 5.87 -7.54
C ILE A 183 -5.73 6.13 -7.29
N ILE A 184 -5.32 7.38 -7.10
CA ILE A 184 -3.92 7.71 -6.74
C ILE A 184 -3.53 7.04 -5.43
N LEU A 185 -4.44 6.97 -4.45
CA LEU A 185 -4.17 6.31 -3.16
C LEU A 185 -3.88 4.83 -3.37
N ASP A 186 -4.74 4.19 -4.17
CA ASP A 186 -4.63 2.76 -4.48
C ASP A 186 -3.34 2.46 -5.27
N VAL A 187 -2.99 3.28 -6.27
CA VAL A 187 -1.80 3.06 -7.10
C VAL A 187 -0.52 3.29 -6.29
N LEU A 188 -0.43 4.40 -5.54
CA LEU A 188 0.73 4.67 -4.69
C LEU A 188 0.86 3.64 -3.58
N GLY A 189 -0.25 3.33 -2.91
CA GLY A 189 -0.25 2.40 -1.80
C GLY A 189 0.09 0.97 -2.23
N ALA A 190 -0.36 0.54 -3.41
CA ALA A 190 -0.03 -0.78 -3.93
C ALA A 190 1.37 -0.85 -4.56
N GLY A 191 1.87 0.23 -5.15
CA GLY A 191 3.12 0.23 -5.90
C GLY A 191 4.37 0.47 -5.06
N LEU A 192 4.27 1.32 -4.03
CA LEU A 192 5.43 1.86 -3.30
C LEU A 192 6.18 0.78 -2.53
N ASP A 193 5.49 0.11 -1.62
CA ASP A 193 6.13 -0.82 -0.68
C ASP A 193 6.34 -2.20 -1.32
N THR A 194 5.50 -2.59 -2.27
CA THR A 194 5.50 -3.98 -2.76
C THR A 194 6.72 -4.32 -3.61
N SER A 195 7.07 -3.43 -4.55
CA SER A 195 8.22 -3.63 -5.44
C SER A 195 9.54 -3.53 -4.67
N ALA A 196 9.63 -2.56 -3.74
CA ALA A 196 10.80 -2.39 -2.88
C ALA A 196 11.00 -3.62 -1.97
N ASN A 197 9.93 -4.13 -1.35
CA ASN A 197 10.01 -5.33 -0.51
C ASN A 197 10.40 -6.58 -1.29
N ALA A 198 9.95 -6.74 -2.54
CA ALA A 198 10.39 -7.87 -3.37
C ALA A 198 11.91 -7.86 -3.61
N VAL A 199 12.51 -6.69 -3.87
CA VAL A 199 13.97 -6.54 -3.97
C VAL A 199 14.63 -6.77 -2.61
N ASN A 200 14.07 -6.21 -1.53
CA ASN A 200 14.58 -6.36 -0.16
C ASN A 200 14.51 -7.80 0.36
N TRP A 201 13.67 -8.67 -0.21
CA TRP A 201 13.67 -10.10 0.07
C TRP A 201 14.66 -10.87 -0.81
N ALA A 202 14.73 -10.54 -2.10
CA ALA A 202 15.63 -11.23 -3.03
C ALA A 202 17.10 -11.03 -2.65
N PHE A 203 17.45 -9.81 -2.28
CA PHE A 203 18.85 -9.43 -2.08
C PHE A 203 19.53 -10.13 -0.90
N PRO A 204 18.95 -10.16 0.32
CA PRO A 204 19.50 -10.92 1.44
C PRO A 204 19.53 -12.44 1.20
N GLU A 205 18.55 -13.00 0.48
CA GLU A 205 18.60 -14.42 0.12
C GLU A 205 19.78 -14.73 -0.81
N LEU A 206 20.04 -13.88 -1.81
CA LEU A 206 21.23 -14.04 -2.64
C LEU A 206 22.53 -13.94 -1.83
N LEU A 207 22.61 -13.08 -0.82
CA LEU A 207 23.77 -13.00 0.10
C LEU A 207 23.93 -14.30 0.91
N ARG A 208 22.82 -14.88 1.38
CA ARG A 208 22.80 -16.16 2.14
C ARG A 208 23.20 -17.35 1.28
N TYR A 209 22.96 -17.27 -0.03
CA TYR A 209 23.27 -18.31 -1.01
C TYR A 209 24.21 -17.79 -2.13
N PRO A 210 25.52 -17.60 -1.84
CA PRO A 210 26.47 -17.02 -2.80
C PRO A 210 26.58 -17.77 -4.14
N LYS A 211 26.29 -19.08 -4.17
CA LYS A 211 26.21 -19.87 -5.41
C LYS A 211 25.20 -19.25 -6.38
N HIS A 212 24.00 -18.91 -5.89
CA HIS A 212 22.93 -18.33 -6.70
C HIS A 212 23.24 -16.88 -7.09
N MET A 213 23.79 -16.08 -6.17
CA MET A 213 24.27 -14.72 -6.48
C MET A 213 25.30 -14.75 -7.61
N LYS A 214 26.33 -15.59 -7.49
CA LYS A 214 27.38 -15.72 -8.52
C LYS A 214 26.79 -16.12 -9.88
N ARG A 215 25.85 -17.06 -9.91
CA ARG A 215 25.22 -17.49 -11.16
C ARG A 215 24.41 -16.39 -11.85
N VAL A 216 23.71 -15.54 -11.08
CA VAL A 216 23.06 -14.34 -11.65
C VAL A 216 24.10 -13.35 -12.17
N GLN A 217 25.20 -13.14 -11.45
CA GLN A 217 26.27 -12.25 -11.89
C GLN A 217 26.99 -12.75 -13.15
N ASP A 218 27.18 -14.06 -13.28
CA ASP A 218 27.71 -14.69 -14.49
C ASP A 218 26.75 -14.48 -15.68
N GLU A 219 25.45 -14.70 -15.49
CA GLU A 219 24.42 -14.41 -16.51
C GLU A 219 24.42 -12.93 -16.93
N LEU A 220 24.50 -12.01 -15.97
CA LEU A 220 24.57 -10.58 -16.24
C LEU A 220 25.83 -10.21 -17.04
N ARG A 221 26.98 -10.81 -16.71
CA ARG A 221 28.23 -10.61 -17.48
C ARG A 221 28.11 -11.10 -18.91
N GLU A 222 27.49 -12.25 -19.13
CA GLU A 222 27.32 -12.83 -20.45
C GLU A 222 26.34 -12.03 -21.33
N VAL A 223 25.19 -11.65 -20.77
CA VAL A 223 24.12 -10.98 -21.52
C VAL A 223 24.38 -9.49 -21.73
N VAL A 224 24.93 -8.81 -20.72
CA VAL A 224 25.07 -7.35 -20.70
C VAL A 224 26.49 -6.90 -21.03
N GLY A 225 27.50 -7.68 -20.62
CA GLY A 225 28.91 -7.26 -20.62
C GLY A 225 29.23 -6.37 -19.41
N MET A 226 30.48 -5.87 -19.33
CA MET A 226 30.92 -4.98 -18.23
C MET A 226 31.05 -3.50 -18.64
N ASP A 227 30.88 -3.19 -19.94
CA ASP A 227 31.13 -1.84 -20.49
C ASP A 227 29.92 -0.90 -20.41
N ARG A 228 28.76 -1.42 -19.99
CA ARG A 228 27.51 -0.64 -19.88
C ARG A 228 26.64 -1.15 -18.73
N MET A 229 25.72 -0.31 -18.27
CA MET A 229 24.67 -0.71 -17.33
C MET A 229 23.59 -1.57 -18.00
N VAL A 230 22.83 -2.30 -17.16
CA VAL A 230 21.67 -3.09 -17.57
C VAL A 230 20.59 -2.17 -18.14
N GLU A 231 20.02 -2.55 -19.29
CA GLU A 231 18.88 -1.89 -19.90
C GLU A 231 17.63 -2.77 -19.84
N GLU A 232 16.44 -2.15 -19.91
CA GLU A 232 15.16 -2.88 -19.85
C GLU A 232 15.02 -3.94 -20.96
N THR A 233 15.70 -3.75 -22.10
CA THR A 233 15.74 -4.70 -23.22
C THR A 233 16.56 -5.95 -22.95
N ASP A 234 17.41 -5.94 -21.91
CA ASP A 234 18.19 -7.10 -21.49
C ASP A 234 17.38 -8.05 -20.61
N LEU A 235 16.41 -7.52 -19.85
CA LEU A 235 15.66 -8.27 -18.83
C LEU A 235 14.98 -9.55 -19.32
N PRO A 236 14.39 -9.59 -20.54
CA PRO A 236 13.82 -10.83 -21.07
C PRO A 236 14.83 -11.96 -21.28
N LYS A 237 16.13 -11.64 -21.36
CA LYS A 237 17.23 -12.62 -21.55
C LYS A 237 17.82 -13.12 -20.23
N LEU A 238 17.51 -12.48 -19.10
CA LEU A 238 18.03 -12.81 -17.78
C LEU A 238 17.18 -13.91 -17.13
N ASN A 239 17.28 -15.12 -17.66
CA ASN A 239 16.45 -16.27 -17.29
C ASN A 239 16.66 -16.69 -15.83
N TYR A 240 17.91 -16.74 -15.36
CA TYR A 240 18.23 -17.16 -14.02
C TYR A 240 17.86 -16.09 -12.99
N LEU A 241 18.03 -14.81 -13.30
CA LEU A 241 17.46 -13.72 -12.49
C LEU A 241 15.94 -13.88 -12.35
N ASN A 242 15.23 -14.25 -13.42
CA ASN A 242 13.79 -14.51 -13.35
C ASN A 242 13.45 -15.69 -12.42
N MET A 243 14.25 -16.77 -12.43
CA MET A 243 14.10 -17.88 -11.49
C MET A 243 14.32 -17.44 -10.03
N VAL A 244 15.32 -16.59 -9.78
CA VAL A 244 15.59 -15.99 -8.47
C VAL A 244 14.40 -15.16 -7.98
N ILE A 245 13.79 -14.35 -8.85
CA ILE A 245 12.63 -13.55 -8.49
C ILE A 245 11.41 -14.44 -8.22
N LYS A 246 11.17 -15.47 -9.02
CA LYS A 246 10.11 -16.46 -8.78
C LYS A 246 10.30 -17.15 -7.43
N GLU A 247 11.52 -17.59 -7.13
CA GLU A 247 11.84 -18.25 -5.86
C GLU A 247 11.70 -17.31 -4.67
N THR A 248 12.10 -16.05 -4.83
CA THR A 248 11.89 -15.01 -3.83
C THR A 248 10.40 -14.81 -3.57
N MET A 249 9.56 -14.72 -4.61
CA MET A 249 8.12 -14.54 -4.44
C MET A 249 7.40 -15.77 -3.88
N ARG A 250 7.94 -16.97 -4.13
CA ARG A 250 7.45 -18.23 -3.55
C ARG A 250 7.71 -18.26 -2.05
N LEU A 251 8.95 -17.98 -1.64
CA LEU A 251 9.39 -18.07 -0.24
C LEU A 251 8.98 -16.83 0.56
N HIS A 252 9.04 -15.65 -0.05
CA HIS A 252 8.76 -14.36 0.59
C HIS A 252 7.68 -13.59 -0.17
N PRO A 253 6.44 -14.12 -0.27
CA PRO A 253 5.36 -13.42 -0.93
C PRO A 253 5.06 -12.12 -0.17
N VAL A 254 5.20 -10.99 -0.86
CA VAL A 254 4.96 -9.65 -0.28
C VAL A 254 3.54 -9.52 0.29
N ALA A 255 2.56 -10.23 -0.29
CA ALA A 255 1.20 -10.32 0.21
C ALA A 255 0.84 -11.79 0.52
N PRO A 256 1.26 -12.34 1.67
CA PRO A 256 1.18 -13.79 1.97
C PRO A 256 -0.25 -14.34 2.08
N LEU A 257 -1.26 -13.49 2.33
CA LEU A 257 -2.69 -13.83 2.34
C LEU A 257 -3.47 -13.27 1.14
N LEU A 258 -2.75 -12.66 0.18
CA LEU A 258 -3.29 -11.79 -0.85
C LEU A 258 -4.23 -10.71 -0.26
N VAL A 259 -4.96 -10.01 -1.11
CA VAL A 259 -6.08 -9.19 -0.63
C VAL A 259 -7.26 -10.14 -0.36
N PRO A 260 -8.05 -9.96 0.73
CA PRO A 260 -9.20 -10.81 1.02
C PRO A 260 -10.31 -10.70 -0.03
N HIS A 261 -10.93 -11.80 -0.43
CA HIS A 261 -12.16 -11.81 -1.25
C HIS A 261 -13.41 -11.90 -0.37
N GLU A 262 -14.59 -11.59 -0.91
CA GLU A 262 -15.88 -11.71 -0.23
C GLU A 262 -16.93 -12.32 -1.16
N SER A 263 -17.65 -13.34 -0.69
CA SER A 263 -18.74 -13.97 -1.44
C SER A 263 -19.95 -13.01 -1.57
N VAL A 264 -20.43 -12.83 -2.80
CA VAL A 264 -21.61 -11.99 -3.08
C VAL A 264 -22.93 -12.73 -2.89
N GLU A 265 -22.89 -14.06 -2.89
CA GLU A 265 -24.03 -14.97 -2.72
C GLU A 265 -23.62 -16.25 -1.98
N ASP A 266 -24.62 -17.03 -1.58
CA ASP A 266 -24.43 -18.36 -1.02
C ASP A 266 -23.96 -19.30 -2.15
N CYS A 267 -22.97 -20.15 -1.90
CA CYS A 267 -22.50 -21.11 -2.89
C CYS A 267 -22.04 -22.42 -2.22
N THR A 268 -21.79 -23.44 -3.04
CA THR A 268 -21.20 -24.71 -2.59
C THR A 268 -19.93 -24.97 -3.37
N ILE A 269 -18.82 -25.24 -2.68
CA ILE A 269 -17.53 -25.57 -3.28
C ILE A 269 -17.07 -26.89 -2.71
N ASN A 270 -16.82 -27.86 -3.59
CA ASN A 270 -16.37 -29.20 -3.22
C ASN A 270 -17.23 -29.85 -2.11
N GLY A 271 -18.56 -29.73 -2.22
CA GLY A 271 -19.51 -30.25 -1.23
C GLY A 271 -19.68 -29.41 0.03
N TYR A 272 -18.92 -28.33 0.20
CA TYR A 272 -19.01 -27.45 1.37
C TYR A 272 -19.82 -26.19 1.07
N PHE A 273 -20.75 -25.88 1.96
CA PHE A 273 -21.54 -24.65 1.87
C PHE A 273 -20.71 -23.43 2.33
N ILE A 274 -20.71 -22.39 1.51
CA ILE A 274 -20.08 -21.09 1.78
C ILE A 274 -21.16 -20.02 1.81
N PRO A 275 -21.48 -19.47 2.99
CA PRO A 275 -22.46 -18.40 3.11
C PRO A 275 -22.04 -17.14 2.35
N LYS A 276 -23.01 -16.35 1.90
CA LYS A 276 -22.86 -14.97 1.45
C LYS A 276 -22.15 -14.13 2.51
N LYS A 277 -21.33 -13.16 2.09
CA LYS A 277 -20.46 -12.33 2.95
C LYS A 277 -19.36 -13.12 3.68
N SER A 278 -19.05 -14.33 3.25
CA SER A 278 -17.86 -15.04 3.72
C SER A 278 -16.61 -14.40 3.14
N ARG A 279 -15.65 -14.08 4.01
CA ARG A 279 -14.32 -13.64 3.61
C ARG A 279 -13.53 -14.84 3.11
N VAL A 280 -12.72 -14.67 2.09
CA VAL A 280 -11.80 -15.71 1.61
C VAL A 280 -10.38 -15.16 1.65
N LEU A 281 -9.52 -15.84 2.40
CA LEU A 281 -8.10 -15.57 2.52
C LEU A 281 -7.35 -16.66 1.78
N VAL A 282 -6.46 -16.27 0.86
CA VAL A 282 -5.68 -17.21 0.05
C VAL A 282 -4.26 -17.18 0.57
N ASN A 283 -3.87 -18.22 1.31
CA ASN A 283 -2.58 -18.28 1.98
C ASN A 283 -1.52 -18.77 1.00
N VAL A 284 -1.05 -17.87 0.13
CA VAL A 284 0.00 -18.16 -0.86
C VAL A 284 1.34 -18.47 -0.20
N TRP A 285 1.57 -18.01 1.03
CA TRP A 285 2.73 -18.41 1.82
C TRP A 285 2.72 -19.91 2.15
N THR A 286 1.54 -20.45 2.49
CA THR A 286 1.38 -21.90 2.70
C THR A 286 1.55 -22.67 1.40
N ILE A 287 0.90 -22.22 0.32
CA ILE A 287 1.00 -22.87 -0.99
C ILE A 287 2.46 -22.90 -1.47
N GLY A 288 3.18 -21.79 -1.28
CA GLY A 288 4.59 -21.68 -1.61
C GLY A 288 5.47 -22.64 -0.83
N ARG A 289 5.04 -23.12 0.35
CA ARG A 289 5.81 -24.01 1.25
C ARG A 289 5.26 -25.43 1.34
N ASP A 290 4.28 -25.80 0.52
CA ASP A 290 3.72 -27.14 0.56
C ASP A 290 4.71 -28.15 -0.06
N PRO A 291 5.25 -29.12 0.71
CA PRO A 291 6.18 -30.11 0.17
C PRO A 291 5.53 -31.05 -0.85
N ASN A 292 4.20 -31.16 -0.87
CA ASN A 292 3.49 -31.92 -1.91
C ASN A 292 3.51 -31.19 -3.27
N VAL A 293 3.76 -29.88 -3.26
CA VAL A 293 3.81 -29.03 -4.46
C VAL A 293 5.27 -28.74 -4.87
N TRP A 294 6.14 -28.48 -3.89
CA TRP A 294 7.50 -27.97 -4.11
C TRP A 294 8.62 -28.92 -3.68
N SER A 295 8.30 -30.18 -3.38
CA SER A 295 9.19 -31.21 -2.81
C SER A 295 9.63 -30.96 -1.37
N GLU A 296 10.36 -31.90 -0.77
CA GLU A 296 10.79 -31.84 0.64
C GLU A 296 11.66 -30.61 0.97
N ASP A 297 12.28 -29.98 -0.03
CA ASP A 297 13.11 -28.79 0.14
C ASP A 297 12.33 -27.47 0.05
N ALA A 298 10.99 -27.49 0.14
CA ALA A 298 10.12 -26.32 -0.02
C ALA A 298 10.49 -25.12 0.90
N GLU A 299 11.07 -25.35 2.07
CA GLU A 299 11.50 -24.26 2.97
C GLU A 299 12.85 -23.63 2.58
N LYS A 300 13.59 -24.24 1.65
CA LYS A 300 14.90 -23.74 1.21
C LYS A 300 14.74 -22.79 0.03
N PHE A 301 15.55 -21.74 0.02
CA PHE A 301 15.72 -20.87 -1.14
C PHE A 301 16.59 -21.59 -2.18
N ASN A 302 15.96 -22.04 -3.27
CA ASN A 302 16.59 -22.79 -4.34
C ASN A 302 15.99 -22.41 -5.71
N PRO A 303 16.53 -21.38 -6.39
CA PRO A 303 16.09 -20.99 -7.73
C PRO A 303 16.27 -22.08 -8.79
N ASP A 304 17.16 -23.06 -8.57
CA ASP A 304 17.41 -24.15 -9.53
C ASP A 304 16.15 -25.03 -9.72
N ARG A 305 15.16 -24.96 -8.84
CA ARG A 305 13.87 -25.67 -8.98
C ARG A 305 13.04 -25.25 -10.19
N PHE A 306 13.35 -24.09 -10.77
CA PHE A 306 12.68 -23.57 -11.96
C PHE A 306 13.45 -23.87 -13.26
N ILE A 307 14.58 -24.59 -13.19
CA ILE A 307 15.30 -25.07 -14.37
C ILE A 307 14.42 -26.12 -15.05
N ASP A 308 14.18 -25.95 -16.35
CA ASP A 308 13.35 -26.84 -17.19
C ASP A 308 11.90 -27.03 -16.70
N VAL A 309 11.46 -26.23 -15.71
CA VAL A 309 10.09 -26.22 -15.19
C VAL A 309 9.47 -24.85 -15.45
N GLU A 310 8.55 -24.80 -16.42
CA GLU A 310 7.77 -23.59 -16.67
C GLU A 310 6.64 -23.45 -15.64
N VAL A 311 6.83 -22.53 -14.70
CA VAL A 311 5.77 -22.07 -13.78
C VAL A 311 5.41 -20.62 -14.12
N ASP A 312 4.14 -20.39 -14.44
CA ASP A 312 3.58 -19.08 -14.71
C ASP A 312 3.25 -18.32 -13.43
N ILE A 313 3.64 -17.04 -13.37
CA ILE A 313 3.28 -16.14 -12.25
C ILE A 313 2.12 -15.20 -12.61
N HIS A 314 1.58 -15.29 -13.82
CA HIS A 314 0.48 -14.46 -14.33
C HIS A 314 -0.91 -15.00 -13.95
N GLY A 315 -0.97 -15.88 -12.95
CA GLY A 315 -2.21 -16.37 -12.35
C GLY A 315 -2.78 -17.63 -12.98
N ARG A 316 -2.06 -18.32 -13.88
CA ARG A 316 -2.50 -19.58 -14.49
C ARG A 316 -2.14 -20.80 -13.65
N ASP A 317 -0.95 -20.81 -13.06
CA ASP A 317 -0.44 -21.93 -12.28
C ASP A 317 -0.57 -21.64 -10.78
N PHE A 318 -1.55 -22.30 -10.14
CA PHE A 318 -1.94 -21.99 -8.76
C PHE A 318 -0.92 -22.38 -7.70
N GLN A 319 0.13 -23.11 -8.07
CA GLN A 319 1.29 -23.33 -7.21
C GLN A 319 2.09 -22.05 -6.95
N LEU A 320 2.03 -21.04 -7.84
CA LEU A 320 2.73 -19.77 -7.68
C LEU A 320 1.91 -18.57 -8.20
N ILE A 321 1.11 -17.98 -7.31
CA ILE A 321 0.24 -16.83 -7.63
C ILE A 321 0.54 -15.59 -6.78
N PRO A 322 1.78 -15.05 -6.80
CA PRO A 322 2.18 -13.91 -5.96
C PRO A 322 1.40 -12.62 -6.26
N PHE A 323 0.81 -12.52 -7.47
CA PHE A 323 -0.04 -11.40 -7.91
C PHE A 323 -1.54 -11.71 -7.81
N GLY A 324 -1.91 -12.86 -7.24
CA GLY A 324 -3.25 -13.43 -7.27
C GLY A 324 -3.64 -13.98 -8.65
N SER A 325 -4.93 -14.25 -8.84
CA SER A 325 -5.47 -14.78 -10.09
C SER A 325 -6.87 -14.21 -10.39
N GLY A 326 -7.38 -14.49 -11.59
CA GLY A 326 -8.73 -14.15 -12.02
C GLY A 326 -9.00 -12.66 -12.12
N ARG A 327 -10.28 -12.27 -11.92
CA ARG A 327 -10.77 -10.90 -12.14
C ARG A 327 -10.06 -9.84 -11.30
N ARG A 328 -9.53 -10.21 -10.14
CA ARG A 328 -8.90 -9.29 -9.18
C ARG A 328 -7.38 -9.41 -9.14
N ILE A 329 -6.77 -10.07 -10.13
CA ILE A 329 -5.31 -10.14 -10.29
C ILE A 329 -4.68 -8.73 -10.28
N CYS A 330 -3.45 -8.63 -9.78
CA CYS A 330 -2.73 -7.36 -9.70
C CYS A 330 -2.68 -6.65 -11.08
N PRO A 331 -3.15 -5.39 -11.19
CA PRO A 331 -3.03 -4.64 -12.44
C PRO A 331 -1.60 -4.18 -12.71
N GLY A 332 -0.80 -3.97 -11.66
CA GLY A 332 0.55 -3.43 -11.73
C GLY A 332 1.65 -4.48 -11.91
N MET A 333 1.29 -5.75 -12.17
CA MET A 333 2.23 -6.87 -12.24
C MET A 333 3.40 -6.61 -13.20
N ASN A 334 3.13 -6.15 -14.43
CA ASN A 334 4.18 -5.92 -15.42
C ASN A 334 5.13 -4.79 -14.99
N LEU A 335 4.60 -3.69 -14.44
CA LEU A 335 5.41 -2.59 -13.93
C LEU A 335 6.23 -3.02 -12.71
N GLY A 336 5.62 -3.75 -11.78
CA GLY A 336 6.29 -4.24 -10.57
C GLY A 336 7.43 -5.21 -10.91
N LEU A 337 7.18 -6.20 -11.78
CA LEU A 337 8.22 -7.13 -12.24
C LEU A 337 9.36 -6.42 -12.94
N LEU A 338 9.05 -5.46 -13.83
CA LEU A 338 10.06 -4.65 -14.52
C LEU A 338 10.95 -3.90 -13.54
N VAL A 339 10.36 -3.24 -12.54
CA VAL A 339 11.10 -2.47 -11.53
C VAL A 339 11.95 -3.40 -10.65
N VAL A 340 11.39 -4.54 -10.19
CA VAL A 340 12.12 -5.52 -9.39
C VAL A 340 13.31 -6.09 -10.16
N GLN A 341 13.08 -6.52 -11.40
CA GLN A 341 14.14 -7.04 -12.29
C GLN A 341 15.23 -5.99 -12.53
N LEU A 342 14.84 -4.78 -12.93
CA LEU A 342 15.79 -3.72 -13.28
C LEU A 342 16.66 -3.31 -12.07
N VAL A 343 16.04 -3.05 -10.92
CA VAL A 343 16.78 -2.64 -9.72
C VAL A 343 17.68 -3.78 -9.23
N LEU A 344 17.16 -5.00 -9.13
CA LEU A 344 17.95 -6.14 -8.66
C LEU A 344 19.12 -6.46 -9.62
N ALA A 345 18.88 -6.46 -10.93
CA ALA A 345 19.92 -6.67 -11.94
C ALA A 345 21.05 -5.65 -11.81
N GLN A 346 20.70 -4.36 -11.65
CA GLN A 346 21.68 -3.28 -11.57
C GLN A 346 22.53 -3.36 -10.30
N LEU A 347 21.92 -3.69 -9.16
CA LEU A 347 22.65 -3.89 -7.91
C LEU A 347 23.63 -5.07 -8.03
N LEU A 348 23.22 -6.18 -8.64
CA LEU A 348 24.05 -7.38 -8.79
C LEU A 348 25.13 -7.23 -9.86
N HIS A 349 24.88 -6.43 -10.90
CA HIS A 349 25.79 -6.20 -12.02
C HIS A 349 26.91 -5.21 -11.68
N CYS A 350 26.55 -4.07 -11.07
CA CYS A 350 27.48 -2.95 -10.87
C CYS A 350 28.40 -3.09 -9.65
N PHE A 351 28.08 -3.98 -8.69
CA PHE A 351 28.79 -4.06 -7.41
C PHE A 351 29.07 -5.50 -6.97
N THR A 352 30.19 -5.66 -6.27
CA THR A 352 30.42 -6.82 -5.40
C THR A 352 30.00 -6.43 -3.98
N TRP A 353 29.25 -7.30 -3.31
CA TRP A 353 28.63 -6.99 -2.03
C TRP A 353 29.21 -7.82 -0.90
N GLU A 354 29.49 -7.15 0.21
CA GLU A 354 29.93 -7.75 1.45
C GLU A 354 29.14 -7.15 2.61
N LEU A 355 28.93 -7.94 3.66
CA LEU A 355 28.32 -7.43 4.88
C LEU A 355 29.37 -6.71 5.73
N PRO A 356 29.00 -5.61 6.41
CA PRO A 356 29.91 -4.93 7.32
C PRO A 356 30.37 -5.87 8.43
N ASP A 357 31.55 -5.58 8.99
CA ASP A 357 32.09 -6.23 10.19
C ASP A 357 32.25 -7.76 10.11
N GLY A 358 32.32 -8.33 8.89
CA GLY A 358 32.51 -9.76 8.70
C GLY A 358 31.33 -10.62 9.15
N VAL A 359 30.13 -10.03 9.25
CA VAL A 359 28.91 -10.76 9.60
C VAL A 359 28.70 -11.91 8.61
N ASN A 360 28.56 -13.13 9.13
CA ASN A 360 28.28 -14.29 8.29
C ASN A 360 26.92 -14.10 7.60
N PRO A 361 26.85 -14.16 6.25
CA PRO A 361 25.59 -13.98 5.53
C PRO A 361 24.49 -14.92 5.99
N ARG A 362 24.82 -16.15 6.42
CA ARG A 362 23.83 -17.11 6.93
C ARG A 362 23.11 -16.65 8.19
N ASN A 363 23.71 -15.72 8.95
CA ASN A 363 23.17 -15.16 10.18
C ASN A 363 22.35 -13.88 9.93
N LEU A 364 22.14 -13.47 8.67
CA LEU A 364 21.25 -12.37 8.36
C LEU A 364 19.84 -12.64 8.91
N ASP A 365 19.31 -11.65 9.64
CA ASP A 365 17.95 -11.70 10.14
C ASP A 365 16.96 -11.60 8.97
N ILE A 366 16.38 -12.74 8.62
CA ILE A 366 15.31 -12.87 7.62
C ILE A 366 13.94 -13.04 8.29
N THR A 367 13.80 -12.59 9.55
CA THR A 367 12.52 -12.66 10.25
C THR A 367 11.49 -11.80 9.55
N GLU A 368 10.42 -12.44 9.07
CA GLU A 368 9.30 -11.77 8.44
C GLU A 368 8.65 -10.76 9.40
N LYS A 369 8.53 -9.51 8.95
CA LYS A 369 7.65 -8.52 9.56
C LYS A 369 6.41 -8.41 8.69
N PHE A 370 5.26 -8.73 9.27
CA PHE A 370 4.02 -8.76 8.53
C PHE A 370 3.44 -7.36 8.38
N ALA A 371 3.21 -6.93 7.13
CA ALA A 371 2.52 -5.70 6.78
C ALA A 371 1.68 -5.90 5.50
N LEU A 372 0.69 -5.03 5.33
CA LEU A 372 -0.37 -4.96 4.30
C LEU A 372 -1.69 -5.72 4.56
N THR A 373 -1.78 -6.70 5.46
CA THR A 373 -3.10 -7.27 5.86
C THR A 373 -3.17 -7.83 7.28
N MET A 374 -3.27 -6.96 8.31
CA MET A 374 -3.73 -7.24 9.70
C MET A 374 -2.67 -7.25 10.82
N SER A 375 -2.78 -6.27 11.72
CA SER A 375 -1.94 -6.15 12.92
C SER A 375 -2.32 -7.12 14.04
N ARG A 376 -1.39 -7.29 14.99
CA ARG A 376 -1.50 -8.06 16.25
C ARG A 376 -2.89 -7.99 16.87
N ALA A 377 -3.56 -9.14 17.04
CA ALA A 377 -4.75 -9.22 17.87
C ALA A 377 -4.35 -9.05 19.34
N ASN A 378 -4.41 -7.82 19.86
CA ASN A 378 -4.27 -7.58 21.30
C ASN A 378 -5.56 -8.01 22.00
N TRP A 379 -5.70 -9.32 22.23
CA TRP A 379 -6.87 -9.94 22.89
C TRP A 379 -7.18 -9.34 24.27
N LYS A 380 -6.20 -8.69 24.92
CA LYS A 380 -6.35 -7.99 26.20
C LYS A 380 -7.41 -6.88 26.17
N THR A 381 -7.66 -6.23 25.02
CA THR A 381 -8.75 -5.23 24.89
C THR A 381 -10.12 -5.88 24.67
N ALA A 382 -10.16 -7.15 24.25
CA ALA A 382 -11.38 -7.89 24.00
C ALA A 382 -12.00 -8.50 25.28
N LEU A 383 -11.27 -8.53 26.39
CA LEU A 383 -11.73 -9.03 27.68
C LEU A 383 -12.91 -8.20 28.25
N ILE A 384 -13.04 -6.94 27.84
CA ILE A 384 -14.10 -6.01 28.31
C ILE A 384 -15.49 -6.33 27.68
N VAL A 385 -15.57 -7.19 26.66
CA VAL A 385 -16.85 -7.53 25.97
C VAL A 385 -17.50 -8.80 26.51
N LEU A 386 -16.91 -9.46 27.52
CA LEU A 386 -17.38 -10.76 28.02
C LEU A 386 -18.64 -10.72 28.90
N ILE A 387 -19.22 -9.55 29.19
CA ILE A 387 -20.47 -9.44 29.96
C ILE A 387 -21.61 -8.94 29.06
N SER A 388 -22.12 -9.80 28.17
CA SER A 388 -23.50 -9.68 27.63
C SER A 388 -23.98 -10.87 26.79
N SER A 389 -23.37 -12.05 26.86
CA SER A 389 -23.88 -13.21 26.11
C SER A 389 -24.30 -14.37 27.00
N LEU A 390 -25.37 -14.16 27.75
CA LEU A 390 -26.26 -15.25 28.13
C LEU A 390 -27.59 -15.04 27.43
N LEU A 391 -28.11 -16.14 26.87
CA LEU A 391 -29.39 -16.28 26.15
C LEU A 391 -29.33 -16.09 24.62
N ARG A 392 -28.95 -17.16 23.91
CA ARG A 392 -29.47 -17.44 22.56
C ARG A 392 -30.02 -18.86 22.50
N LYS A 393 -31.33 -18.99 22.27
CA LYS A 393 -32.03 -20.26 22.09
C LYS A 393 -31.59 -20.94 20.79
N LYS A 394 -31.36 -22.25 20.84
CA LYS A 394 -31.07 -23.10 19.67
C LYS A 394 -32.39 -23.53 19.02
N GLY A 395 -32.65 -23.06 17.80
CA GLY A 395 -33.60 -23.72 16.89
C GLY A 395 -32.95 -24.91 16.21
N LYS A 396 -33.70 -25.99 16.00
CA LYS A 396 -33.28 -27.13 15.17
C LYS A 396 -33.43 -26.74 13.69
N SER A 397 -32.32 -26.72 12.98
CA SER A 397 -32.27 -26.68 11.52
C SER A 397 -31.21 -27.69 11.08
N THR A 398 -31.46 -28.40 9.99
CA THR A 398 -30.49 -29.25 9.30
C THR A 398 -29.28 -28.39 8.93
N LYS A 399 -28.15 -28.61 9.61
CA LYS A 399 -26.99 -27.74 9.45
C LYS A 399 -26.33 -28.02 8.10
N PRO A 400 -26.12 -27.00 7.25
CA PRO A 400 -25.32 -27.17 6.05
C PRO A 400 -23.89 -27.59 6.44
N VAL A 401 -23.26 -28.43 5.62
CA VAL A 401 -21.89 -28.91 5.83
C VAL A 401 -20.94 -27.76 5.54
N LEU A 402 -20.46 -27.09 6.58
CA LEU A 402 -19.39 -26.09 6.49
C LEU A 402 -18.03 -26.80 6.39
N PRO A 403 -17.01 -26.15 5.80
CA PRO A 403 -15.65 -26.66 5.88
C PRO A 403 -15.21 -26.91 7.34
N GLN A 404 -14.29 -27.85 7.55
CA GLN A 404 -13.78 -28.12 8.89
C GLN A 404 -12.93 -26.94 9.39
N GLY A 405 -12.84 -26.80 10.71
CA GLY A 405 -11.98 -25.80 11.32
C GLY A 405 -12.17 -25.67 12.83
N PRO A 406 -11.34 -24.86 13.48
CA PRO A 406 -11.32 -24.74 14.94
C PRO A 406 -12.63 -24.17 15.48
N LYS A 407 -13.09 -24.71 16.61
CA LYS A 407 -14.23 -24.15 17.35
C LYS A 407 -13.80 -22.85 18.05
N GLY A 408 -14.31 -21.72 17.59
CA GLY A 408 -14.03 -20.41 18.19
C GLY A 408 -14.93 -20.07 19.39
N LEU A 409 -14.48 -19.12 20.23
CA LEU A 409 -15.25 -18.54 21.35
C LEU A 409 -16.49 -17.78 20.83
N PRO A 410 -17.61 -17.65 21.57
CA PRO A 410 -18.92 -17.17 21.05
C PRO A 410 -18.94 -15.83 20.31
N ILE A 411 -18.15 -14.83 20.72
CA ILE A 411 -18.07 -13.52 20.05
C ILE A 411 -16.76 -13.35 19.29
N LEU A 412 -15.65 -13.78 19.87
CA LEU A 412 -14.31 -13.59 19.29
C LEU A 412 -14.00 -14.56 18.16
N GLY A 413 -14.73 -15.67 18.07
CA GLY A 413 -14.36 -16.76 17.19
C GLY A 413 -12.95 -17.26 17.54
N SER A 414 -12.13 -17.41 16.52
CA SER A 414 -10.76 -17.90 16.62
C SER A 414 -9.72 -16.79 16.58
N LEU A 415 -10.11 -15.51 16.78
CA LEU A 415 -9.17 -14.38 16.81
C LEU A 415 -8.06 -14.54 17.87
N HIS A 416 -8.35 -15.22 18.97
CA HIS A 416 -7.40 -15.51 20.04
C HIS A 416 -6.30 -16.50 19.64
N MET A 417 -6.48 -17.22 18.52
CA MET A 417 -5.50 -18.16 17.96
C MET A 417 -4.55 -17.48 16.96
N LEU A 418 -4.78 -16.21 16.62
CA LEU A 418 -3.97 -15.46 15.65
C LEU A 418 -3.06 -14.46 16.36
N GLY A 419 -1.77 -14.58 16.12
CA GLY A 419 -0.72 -13.71 16.61
C GLY A 419 -0.36 -12.59 15.65
N TYR A 420 0.94 -12.27 15.58
CA TYR A 420 1.48 -11.23 14.70
C TYR A 420 1.63 -11.72 13.25
N LEU A 421 2.07 -12.97 13.04
CA LEU A 421 2.29 -13.58 11.74
C LEU A 421 1.10 -14.46 11.36
N GLN A 422 -0.01 -13.83 11.01
CA GLN A 422 -1.29 -14.52 10.84
C GLN A 422 -1.26 -15.58 9.75
N HIS A 423 -0.51 -15.37 8.67
CA HIS A 423 -0.33 -16.37 7.62
C HIS A 423 0.31 -17.66 8.13
N GLN A 424 1.27 -17.55 9.07
CA GLN A 424 1.90 -18.71 9.71
C GLN A 424 0.98 -19.38 10.73
N ASP A 425 0.20 -18.61 11.49
CA ASP A 425 -0.79 -19.18 12.42
C ASP A 425 -1.90 -19.91 11.66
N LEU A 426 -2.39 -19.31 10.57
CA LEU A 426 -3.35 -19.94 9.66
C LEU A 426 -2.77 -21.16 8.95
N HIS A 427 -1.47 -21.16 8.64
CA HIS A 427 -0.76 -22.35 8.14
C HIS A 427 -0.76 -23.47 9.19
N LYS A 428 -0.38 -23.20 10.44
CA LYS A 428 -0.38 -24.21 11.51
C LYS A 428 -1.79 -24.78 11.73
N LEU A 429 -2.80 -23.91 11.77
CA LEU A 429 -4.20 -24.33 11.88
C LEU A 429 -4.64 -25.15 10.67
N SER A 430 -4.24 -24.76 9.46
CA SER A 430 -4.59 -25.52 8.26
C SER A 430 -4.00 -26.94 8.32
N ARG A 431 -2.74 -27.11 8.71
CA ARG A 431 -2.12 -28.44 8.87
C ARG A 431 -2.80 -29.33 9.93
N ILE A 432 -3.41 -28.75 10.96
CA ILE A 432 -4.12 -29.51 12.02
C ILE A 432 -5.53 -29.89 11.58
N TYR A 433 -6.26 -28.96 10.97
CA TYR A 433 -7.70 -29.09 10.72
C TYR A 433 -8.05 -29.47 9.28
N ILE A 434 -7.08 -29.44 8.36
CA ILE A 434 -7.27 -29.78 6.95
C ILE A 434 -6.71 -31.18 6.68
N TYR A 435 -7.62 -32.13 6.47
CA TYR A 435 -7.40 -33.30 5.61
C TYR A 435 -7.95 -33.06 4.18
N GLY A 436 -8.28 -31.81 3.81
CA GLY A 436 -8.79 -31.47 2.48
C GLY A 436 -8.98 -29.97 2.22
N LEU A 437 -8.16 -29.41 1.33
CA LEU A 437 -8.37 -28.24 0.46
C LEU A 437 -8.73 -26.85 1.09
N ILE A 438 -9.75 -26.75 1.95
CA ILE A 438 -10.27 -25.48 2.52
C ILE A 438 -10.61 -25.59 4.01
N MET A 439 -10.32 -24.53 4.79
CA MET A 439 -10.65 -24.43 6.21
C MET A 439 -11.65 -23.30 6.46
N HIS A 440 -12.65 -23.54 7.31
CA HIS A 440 -13.55 -22.49 7.79
C HIS A 440 -13.14 -22.06 9.21
N ILE A 441 -12.91 -20.77 9.36
CA ILE A 441 -12.59 -20.12 10.64
C ILE A 441 -13.51 -18.93 10.83
N ARG A 442 -13.86 -18.63 12.08
CA ARG A 442 -14.63 -17.42 12.39
C ARG A 442 -13.73 -16.38 13.01
N LEU A 443 -13.58 -15.23 12.36
CA LEU A 443 -12.84 -14.09 12.91
C LEU A 443 -13.88 -13.11 13.49
N GLY A 444 -14.00 -13.09 14.82
CA GLY A 444 -15.14 -12.43 15.49
C GLY A 444 -16.47 -13.05 15.07
N LEU A 445 -17.33 -12.26 14.43
CA LEU A 445 -18.60 -12.69 13.83
C LEU A 445 -18.49 -12.91 12.31
N ALA A 446 -17.35 -12.60 11.69
CA ALA A 446 -17.16 -12.74 10.24
C ALA A 446 -16.83 -14.20 9.88
N PRO A 447 -17.66 -14.90 9.08
CA PRO A 447 -17.28 -16.19 8.51
C PRO A 447 -16.11 -16.00 7.54
N THR A 448 -15.06 -16.79 7.71
CA THR A 448 -13.82 -16.69 6.94
C THR A 448 -13.40 -18.07 6.44
N ILE A 449 -13.14 -18.18 5.15
CA ILE A 449 -12.58 -19.35 4.50
C ILE A 449 -11.10 -19.11 4.26
N VAL A 450 -10.27 -20.06 4.63
CA VAL A 450 -8.83 -20.04 4.41
C VAL A 450 -8.51 -21.11 3.38
N VAL A 451 -7.93 -20.66 2.29
CA VAL A 451 -7.49 -21.48 1.15
C VAL A 451 -5.99 -21.64 1.24
N SER A 452 -5.49 -22.88 1.21
CA SER A 452 -4.07 -23.19 1.48
C SER A 452 -3.46 -24.21 0.53
N SER A 453 -4.16 -24.56 -0.55
CA SER A 453 -3.68 -25.49 -1.59
C SER A 453 -3.93 -24.91 -2.99
N PRO A 454 -3.11 -25.27 -4.00
CA PRO A 454 -3.30 -24.83 -5.38
C PRO A 454 -4.69 -25.15 -5.93
N GLU A 455 -5.17 -26.38 -5.73
CA GLU A 455 -6.43 -26.87 -6.29
C GLU A 455 -7.62 -26.11 -5.68
N ALA A 456 -7.56 -25.84 -4.38
CA ALA A 456 -8.56 -25.01 -3.73
C ALA A 456 -8.50 -23.56 -4.22
N ALA A 457 -7.31 -22.98 -4.38
CA ALA A 457 -7.19 -21.63 -4.92
C ALA A 457 -7.77 -21.54 -6.34
N GLU A 458 -7.55 -22.56 -7.16
CA GLU A 458 -8.12 -22.65 -8.50
C GLU A 458 -9.65 -22.65 -8.49
N LEU A 459 -10.28 -23.45 -7.63
CA LEU A 459 -11.74 -23.50 -7.50
C LEU A 459 -12.36 -22.12 -7.20
N PHE A 460 -11.73 -21.30 -6.36
CA PHE A 460 -12.28 -19.98 -6.03
C PHE A 460 -12.06 -18.95 -7.16
N HIS A 461 -11.01 -19.09 -7.97
CA HIS A 461 -10.62 -18.09 -8.96
C HIS A 461 -11.01 -18.43 -10.41
N LYS A 462 -11.36 -19.68 -10.72
CA LYS A 462 -11.81 -20.11 -12.04
C LYS A 462 -13.33 -20.35 -12.07
N PRO A 463 -13.88 -21.47 -11.55
CA PRO A 463 -15.31 -21.77 -11.68
C PRO A 463 -16.21 -20.84 -10.87
N HIS A 464 -15.71 -20.28 -9.76
CA HIS A 464 -16.49 -19.41 -8.88
C HIS A 464 -16.01 -17.94 -8.89
N ASP A 465 -15.29 -17.54 -9.95
CA ASP A 465 -14.59 -16.26 -10.03
C ASP A 465 -15.50 -15.03 -9.81
N LEU A 466 -16.75 -15.08 -10.29
CA LEU A 466 -17.76 -14.04 -10.13
C LEU A 466 -18.28 -13.96 -8.69
N VAL A 467 -18.48 -15.11 -8.03
CA VAL A 467 -18.99 -15.18 -6.66
C VAL A 467 -18.01 -14.50 -5.69
N PHE A 468 -16.72 -14.67 -5.93
CA PHE A 468 -15.65 -14.09 -5.10
C PHE A 468 -15.02 -12.84 -5.70
N ALA A 469 -15.64 -12.24 -6.72
CA ALA A 469 -15.07 -11.05 -7.35
C ALA A 469 -15.11 -9.82 -6.45
N SER A 470 -15.86 -9.81 -5.35
CA SER A 470 -15.94 -8.68 -4.42
C SER A 470 -14.92 -8.77 -3.29
N ARG A 471 -14.75 -7.66 -2.55
CA ARG A 471 -13.81 -7.51 -1.45
C ARG A 471 -14.58 -7.09 -0.19
N PRO A 472 -14.18 -7.56 1.01
CA PRO A 472 -14.77 -7.04 2.24
C PRO A 472 -14.41 -5.56 2.37
N TYR A 473 -15.34 -4.76 2.89
CA TYR A 473 -15.14 -3.34 3.12
C TYR A 473 -14.81 -3.11 4.60
N PRO A 474 -13.55 -2.82 4.97
CA PRO A 474 -13.19 -2.59 6.37
C PRO A 474 -14.04 -1.46 6.97
N HIS A 475 -14.47 -1.61 8.21
CA HIS A 475 -15.19 -0.59 8.96
C HIS A 475 -14.37 0.70 9.06
N GLY A 476 -13.04 0.59 9.18
CA GLY A 476 -12.12 1.72 9.25
C GLY A 476 -12.10 2.59 7.99
N THR A 477 -12.17 1.98 6.80
CA THR A 477 -12.11 2.71 5.52
C THR A 477 -13.29 3.66 5.33
N LYS A 478 -14.41 3.42 6.03
CA LYS A 478 -15.55 4.35 6.06
C LYS A 478 -15.22 5.68 6.75
N TYR A 479 -14.16 5.77 7.57
CA TYR A 479 -13.71 6.99 8.26
C TYR A 479 -12.52 7.66 7.58
N MET A 480 -11.78 6.90 6.77
CA MET A 480 -10.97 7.43 5.67
C MET A 480 -11.84 7.99 4.54
N SER A 481 -13.15 7.71 4.61
CA SER A 481 -14.22 8.39 3.91
C SER A 481 -15.04 9.27 4.89
N TYR A 482 -15.79 10.29 4.48
CA TYR A 482 -16.62 11.08 5.40
C TYR A 482 -17.86 11.72 4.77
N SER A 483 -18.94 11.65 5.54
CA SER A 483 -20.29 12.16 5.32
C SER A 483 -20.46 13.68 5.54
N ARG A 484 -21.25 14.30 4.65
CA ARG A 484 -21.97 15.59 4.71
C ARG A 484 -21.99 16.35 6.05
N LYS A 485 -21.23 17.47 6.17
CA LYS A 485 -21.60 18.68 6.97
C LYS A 485 -20.82 19.93 6.48
N GLY A 486 -21.00 20.34 5.22
CA GLY A 486 -20.42 21.58 4.67
C GLY A 486 -21.39 22.28 3.72
N ILE A 487 -21.39 23.61 3.68
CA ILE A 487 -22.29 24.44 2.83
C ILE A 487 -22.24 24.01 1.36
N VAL A 488 -21.07 23.61 0.87
CA VAL A 488 -20.86 23.32 -0.55
C VAL A 488 -21.51 22.00 -0.99
N PHE A 489 -21.70 21.04 -0.07
CA PHE A 489 -22.13 19.68 -0.40
C PHE A 489 -23.31 19.17 0.43
N THR A 490 -24.05 20.09 1.09
CA THR A 490 -25.32 19.74 1.74
C THR A 490 -26.44 19.81 0.72
N ASP A 491 -27.32 18.80 0.70
CA ASP A 491 -28.55 18.84 -0.10
C ASP A 491 -29.34 20.13 0.23
N TYR A 492 -29.93 20.76 -0.79
CA TYR A 492 -30.68 22.00 -0.61
C TYR A 492 -31.80 21.80 0.42
N GLY A 493 -31.82 22.61 1.49
CA GLY A 493 -32.73 22.45 2.62
C GLY A 493 -32.57 23.55 3.66
N SER A 494 -33.35 23.50 4.76
CA SER A 494 -33.34 24.52 5.82
C SER A 494 -31.94 24.75 6.42
N TYR A 495 -31.18 23.68 6.62
CA TYR A 495 -29.80 23.75 7.11
C TYR A 495 -28.84 24.43 6.12
N TRP A 496 -28.89 24.07 4.83
CA TRP A 496 -28.06 24.70 3.80
C TRP A 496 -28.42 26.19 3.63
N ARG A 497 -29.72 26.53 3.65
CA ARG A 497 -30.18 27.93 3.55
C ARG A 497 -29.71 28.76 4.73
N GLY A 498 -29.78 28.22 5.96
CA GLY A 498 -29.28 28.89 7.16
C GLY A 498 -27.77 29.12 7.13
N LYS A 499 -26.99 28.11 6.72
CA LYS A 499 -25.52 28.21 6.66
C LYS A 499 -25.03 29.08 5.50
N ARG A 500 -25.65 29.03 4.32
CA ARG A 500 -25.36 29.95 3.20
C ARG A 500 -25.67 31.40 3.59
N LYS A 501 -26.82 31.65 4.24
CA LYS A 501 -27.18 32.98 4.75
C LYS A 501 -26.15 33.52 5.75
N LEU A 502 -25.68 32.68 6.68
CA LEU A 502 -24.63 33.04 7.63
C LEU A 502 -23.30 33.41 6.93
N CYS A 503 -22.82 32.57 5.99
CA CYS A 503 -21.54 32.83 5.32
C CYS A 503 -21.59 34.05 4.38
N SER A 504 -22.71 34.26 3.67
CA SER A 504 -22.86 35.40 2.76
C SER A 504 -23.06 36.74 3.49
N LEU A 505 -23.67 36.75 4.67
CA LEU A 505 -23.94 37.99 5.41
C LEU A 505 -22.82 38.36 6.40
N GLU A 506 -22.17 37.38 7.04
CA GLU A 506 -21.27 37.65 8.17
C GLU A 506 -19.77 37.48 7.84
N LEU A 507 -19.42 36.67 6.83
CA LEU A 507 -18.03 36.24 6.62
C LEU A 507 -17.40 36.71 5.31
N LEU A 508 -18.18 36.88 4.24
CA LEU A 508 -17.67 37.15 2.89
C LEU A 508 -18.16 38.48 2.31
N THR A 509 -18.49 39.46 3.16
CA THR A 509 -18.82 40.81 2.70
C THR A 509 -17.56 41.59 2.38
N ASN A 510 -17.62 42.43 1.34
CA ASN A 510 -16.49 43.30 0.96
C ASN A 510 -16.06 44.21 2.13
N SER A 511 -17.01 44.64 2.96
CA SER A 511 -16.73 45.39 4.20
C SER A 511 -15.85 44.58 5.16
N LYS A 512 -16.15 43.30 5.41
CA LYS A 512 -15.31 42.46 6.28
C LYS A 512 -13.95 42.12 5.66
N ILE A 513 -13.87 41.90 4.35
CA ILE A 513 -12.59 41.65 3.67
C ILE A 513 -11.66 42.88 3.73
N GLU A 514 -12.22 44.09 3.67
CA GLU A 514 -11.48 45.35 3.85
C GLU A 514 -11.05 45.60 5.30
N THR A 515 -11.80 45.12 6.30
CA THR A 515 -11.34 45.25 7.70
C THR A 515 -10.04 44.50 8.01
N PHE A 516 -9.62 43.55 7.16
CA PHE A 516 -8.32 42.87 7.28
C PHE A 516 -7.18 43.56 6.51
N ARG A 517 -7.43 44.69 5.83
CA ARG A 517 -6.41 45.43 5.08
C ARG A 517 -5.24 45.96 5.92
N PRO A 518 -5.44 46.48 7.15
CA PRO A 518 -4.35 46.93 8.01
C PRO A 518 -3.41 45.78 8.38
N MET A 519 -3.97 44.63 8.74
CA MET A 519 -3.23 43.40 9.06
C MET A 519 -2.42 42.91 7.86
N ARG A 520 -2.98 42.94 6.64
CA ARG A 520 -2.24 42.60 5.42
C ARG A 520 -1.07 43.56 5.15
N LYS A 521 -1.24 44.87 5.38
CA LYS A 521 -0.17 45.86 5.22
C LYS A 521 0.94 45.69 6.26
N GLU A 522 0.57 45.40 7.51
CA GLU A 522 1.50 45.17 8.61
C GLU A 522 2.33 43.90 8.41
N GLU A 523 1.70 42.79 8.00
CA GLU A 523 2.41 41.54 7.71
C GLU A 523 3.38 41.68 6.52
N VAL A 524 3.00 42.43 5.47
CA VAL A 524 3.90 42.73 4.35
C VAL A 524 5.06 43.63 4.81
N GLY A 525 4.81 44.59 5.70
CA GLY A 525 5.86 45.43 6.29
C GLY A 525 6.87 44.61 7.12
N ASN A 526 6.38 43.79 8.04
CA ASN A 526 7.19 42.90 8.87
C ASN A 526 8.00 41.90 8.03
N LEU A 527 7.43 41.42 6.92
CA LEU A 527 8.10 40.54 5.98
C LEU A 527 9.29 41.23 5.30
N VAL A 528 9.10 42.48 4.88
CA VAL A 528 10.14 43.31 4.28
C VAL A 528 11.25 43.61 5.29
N ASP A 529 10.92 43.83 6.56
CA ASP A 529 11.91 44.09 7.60
C ASP A 529 12.70 42.83 7.99
N VAL A 530 12.06 41.66 8.02
CA VAL A 530 12.74 40.36 8.19
C VAL A 530 13.67 40.07 7.01
N LEU A 531 13.25 40.41 5.78
CA LEU A 531 14.09 40.29 4.59
C LEU A 531 15.30 41.21 4.62
N LYS A 532 15.11 42.47 5.05
CA LYS A 532 16.21 43.43 5.22
C LYS A 532 17.21 42.94 6.27
N GLY A 533 16.74 42.52 7.45
CA GLY A 533 17.60 42.01 8.50
C GLY A 533 18.36 40.74 8.11
N ALA A 534 17.74 39.85 7.33
CA ALA A 534 18.40 38.65 6.83
C ALA A 534 19.38 38.93 5.68
N ALA A 535 19.08 39.92 4.83
CA ALA A 535 19.99 40.40 3.80
C ALA A 535 21.25 41.05 4.41
N ASP A 536 21.08 41.88 5.44
CA ASP A 536 22.18 42.50 6.19
C ASP A 536 23.03 41.44 6.91
N ALA A 537 22.41 40.37 7.41
CA ALA A 537 23.09 39.24 8.04
C ALA A 537 23.61 38.16 7.06
N ARG A 538 23.39 38.34 5.74
CA ARG A 538 23.67 37.35 4.67
C ARG A 538 23.20 35.92 5.00
N LYS A 539 22.04 35.80 5.66
CA LYS A 539 21.42 34.51 5.97
C LYS A 539 20.33 34.18 4.94
N PRO A 540 20.26 32.93 4.42
CA PRO A 540 19.16 32.53 3.56
C PRO A 540 17.85 32.43 4.37
N VAL A 541 16.77 33.04 3.87
CA VAL A 541 15.44 33.02 4.50
C VAL A 541 14.54 32.03 3.77
N CYS A 542 13.89 31.11 4.51
CA CYS A 542 12.94 30.14 3.97
C CYS A 542 11.51 30.53 4.38
N PHE A 543 10.66 30.85 3.39
CA PHE A 543 9.31 31.41 3.55
C PHE A 543 8.22 30.35 3.49
N VAL A 544 7.87 29.69 4.59
CA VAL A 544 6.63 28.87 4.59
C VAL A 544 5.93 28.81 5.94
N GLU A 545 6.64 28.84 7.09
CA GLU A 545 6.00 28.48 8.37
C GLU A 545 5.36 29.65 9.13
N ASP A 546 5.98 30.83 9.18
CA ASP A 546 5.50 31.90 10.11
C ASP A 546 4.24 32.62 9.59
N MET A 547 4.04 32.69 8.26
CA MET A 547 2.94 33.44 7.64
C MET A 547 1.59 32.72 7.72
N MET A 548 1.56 31.38 7.59
CA MET A 548 0.30 30.62 7.68
C MET A 548 -0.23 30.53 9.10
N PHE A 549 0.64 30.48 10.11
CA PHE A 549 0.21 30.35 11.50
C PHE A 549 -0.45 31.63 12.03
N ARG A 550 0.06 32.81 11.65
CA ARG A 550 -0.54 34.09 12.08
C ARG A 550 -1.78 34.48 11.32
N MET A 551 -1.87 34.17 10.03
CA MET A 551 -3.10 34.41 9.25
C MET A 551 -4.31 33.61 9.77
N VAL A 552 -4.09 32.47 10.42
CA VAL A 552 -5.17 31.61 10.94
C VAL A 552 -5.52 31.93 12.39
N PHE A 553 -4.57 32.37 13.23
CA PHE A 553 -4.78 32.47 14.69
C PHE A 553 -4.58 33.85 15.31
N GLY A 554 -4.03 34.85 14.61
CA GLY A 554 -4.10 36.26 15.02
C GLY A 554 -3.26 36.70 16.24
N PHE A 555 -2.28 35.91 16.71
CA PHE A 555 -1.32 36.35 17.73
C PHE A 555 0.06 35.68 17.57
N LYS A 556 1.13 36.39 17.98
CA LYS A 556 2.46 35.82 18.27
C LYS A 556 2.39 35.11 19.62
N ASP A 557 2.63 33.81 19.70
CA ASP A 557 3.05 33.21 20.97
C ASP A 557 4.54 32.86 20.88
N GLY A 558 5.35 33.56 21.68
CA GLY A 558 6.77 33.28 21.87
C GLY A 558 7.04 32.06 22.75
N ARG A 559 6.07 31.15 22.91
CA ARG A 559 6.16 29.95 23.75
C ARG A 559 6.33 28.65 22.97
N PHE A 560 6.89 28.72 21.77
CA PHE A 560 7.33 27.55 21.01
C PHE A 560 8.86 27.44 20.85
N ASP A 561 9.62 28.24 21.59
CA ASP A 561 11.08 28.06 21.71
C ASP A 561 11.45 27.15 22.91
N SER A 562 10.54 26.97 23.88
CA SER A 562 10.74 26.11 25.06
C SER A 562 10.29 24.65 24.86
N SER A 563 9.61 24.31 23.78
CA SER A 563 9.28 22.92 23.43
C SER A 563 10.34 22.26 22.55
N LEU A 564 11.31 23.02 22.03
CA LEU A 564 12.50 22.52 21.34
C LEU A 564 13.70 22.28 22.28
N SER A 565 13.68 22.80 23.51
CA SER A 565 14.66 22.41 24.54
C SER A 565 14.40 21.01 25.10
N LEU A 566 13.15 20.53 25.08
CA LEU A 566 12.80 19.14 25.42
C LEU A 566 13.20 18.13 24.33
N LEU A 567 13.46 18.57 23.10
CA LEU A 567 13.95 17.72 22.01
C LEU A 567 15.48 17.70 21.89
N ARG A 568 16.22 18.47 22.71
CA ARG A 568 17.67 18.29 22.90
C ARG A 568 18.04 17.38 24.07
N GLY A 569 17.08 17.03 24.93
CA GLY A 569 17.25 16.06 26.03
C GLY A 569 17.10 14.58 25.63
N TRP A 570 16.87 14.28 24.35
CA TRP A 570 16.64 12.92 23.85
C TRP A 570 17.85 12.32 23.10
N ASN A 571 19.06 12.80 23.43
CA ASN A 571 20.36 12.30 22.95
C ASN A 571 21.30 11.86 24.10
N HIS A 572 20.76 11.45 25.25
CA HIS A 572 21.60 11.04 26.40
C HIS A 572 21.09 9.83 27.20
N TYR A 573 20.39 8.90 26.55
CA TYR A 573 20.08 7.58 27.11
C TYR A 573 20.20 6.50 26.05
N HIS A 574 21.41 6.29 25.52
CA HIS A 574 21.85 5.03 24.91
C HIS A 574 23.39 4.93 24.90
N GLU A 575 24.02 5.38 25.99
CA GLU A 575 25.34 4.92 26.38
C GLU A 575 25.29 4.50 27.85
N VAL A 576 25.99 3.41 28.15
CA VAL A 576 26.20 2.74 29.45
C VAL A 576 25.14 1.70 29.86
N GLY A 577 25.49 0.43 29.66
CA GLY A 577 24.89 -0.69 30.39
C GLY A 577 25.04 -2.08 29.74
N LEU A 578 26.30 -2.55 29.64
CA LEU A 578 26.79 -3.95 29.57
C LEU A 578 26.05 -5.00 28.70
#